data_AF-A0A0D2NB58-F1
#
_entry.id   AF-A0A0D2NB58-F1
#
_cell.length_a   1.000
_cell.length_b   1.000
_cell.length_c   1.000
_cell.angle_alpha   90.00
_cell.angle_beta   90.00
_cell.angle_gamma   90.00
#
_symmetry.space_group_name_H-M   'P 1'
#
loop_
_entity.id
_entity.type
_entity.pdbx_description
1 polymer ?
#
loop_
_entity_poly.entity_id
_entity_poly.type
_entity_poly.pdbx_seq_one_letter_code
_entity_poly.pdbx_strand_id
1 'polypeptide(L)'
;MGISNRLLSSLALLVTFILFFVCVKASAEKTELNSRFSEENKLQGLKNSSMEEGLEDVQWINEHSVDNPEEIASMVDMSIRNSTERRKLGYFSCGTGNPVDDCWRCDRHWYLRRKNLANCGIGFGRNAIGGRDGRYYVVTDPRDDDPVNPKPGTLRHAVIQDRPLWIVFKRDMVIRLKQELIMNSFKTIDGRGANVHIANGACITIQYVTNIIIHGIHIHDCKPTGNAMVRSSPSHYGWRTMADGDGISIFGASHIWVDHNSLSNCADGLIDAIMGSTAITISNNYFTHHNEVMLLGHSDSYVRDKQMQVTVAYNHFGEGLIQRMPRCRHGYFHVVNNDYTHWEMYAIGGSANPTINSQGNRYLAPFNRFAKEVTKRVERSKSKWRHWNWRSEGDMFLNGAYFTPSGAGAAASYAKASSLAAKSSALVGTITSNAGALSCRRGFMC
;
A
#
# COMPACT_ATOMS: atom_id res chain seq x y z
N MET A 1 -69.40 33.81 -9.87
CA MET A 1 -68.32 32.87 -10.25
C MET A 1 -67.76 32.25 -8.98
N GLY A 2 -68.30 31.07 -8.60
CA GLY A 2 -67.91 30.38 -7.37
C GLY A 2 -66.76 29.41 -7.66
N ILE A 3 -65.60 29.66 -7.04
CA ILE A 3 -64.45 28.75 -7.09
C ILE A 3 -64.78 27.54 -6.20
N SER A 4 -64.74 26.35 -6.79
CA SER A 4 -65.10 25.08 -6.15
C SER A 4 -64.27 24.83 -4.88
N ASN A 5 -64.94 24.65 -3.74
CA ASN A 5 -64.35 24.32 -2.43
C ASN A 5 -63.40 23.10 -2.47
N ARG A 6 -63.51 22.23 -3.48
CA ARG A 6 -62.61 21.07 -3.66
C ARG A 6 -61.21 21.47 -4.16
N LEU A 7 -61.09 22.54 -4.95
CA LEU A 7 -59.77 23.03 -5.38
C LEU A 7 -59.00 23.70 -4.24
N LEU A 8 -59.72 24.43 -3.37
CA LEU A 8 -59.14 25.04 -2.17
C LEU A 8 -58.65 23.98 -1.16
N SER A 9 -59.38 22.87 -0.98
CA SER A 9 -58.95 21.81 -0.07
C SER A 9 -57.74 21.03 -0.58
N SER A 10 -57.67 20.75 -1.89
CA SER A 10 -56.52 20.05 -2.49
C SER A 10 -55.26 20.92 -2.50
N LEU A 11 -55.39 22.24 -2.71
CA LEU A 11 -54.26 23.17 -2.61
C LEU A 11 -53.77 23.29 -1.17
N ALA A 12 -54.70 23.33 -0.19
CA ALA A 12 -54.35 23.35 1.23
C ALA A 12 -53.61 22.07 1.66
N LEU A 13 -54.04 20.89 1.18
CA LEU A 13 -53.37 19.62 1.48
C LEU A 13 -51.94 19.58 0.92
N LEU A 14 -51.75 20.06 -0.31
CA LEU A 14 -50.43 20.10 -0.96
C LEU A 14 -49.47 21.05 -0.21
N VAL A 15 -49.96 22.22 0.21
CA VAL A 15 -49.18 23.19 1.00
C VAL A 15 -48.81 22.60 2.36
N THR A 16 -49.72 21.89 3.04
CA THR A 16 -49.39 21.20 4.29
C THR A 16 -48.36 20.09 4.12
N PHE A 17 -48.39 19.38 2.99
CA PHE A 17 -47.44 18.29 2.72
C PHE A 17 -46.03 18.83 2.42
N ILE A 18 -45.94 19.94 1.69
CA ILE A 18 -44.67 20.65 1.42
C ILE A 18 -44.10 21.21 2.72
N LEU A 19 -44.93 21.86 3.55
CA LEU A 19 -44.50 22.37 4.87
C LEU A 19 -44.00 21.25 5.78
N PHE A 20 -44.65 20.09 5.77
CA PHE A 20 -44.20 18.93 6.53
C PHE A 20 -42.83 18.42 6.06
N PHE A 21 -42.62 18.30 4.74
CA PHE A 21 -41.32 17.90 4.17
C PHE A 21 -40.20 18.88 4.46
N VAL A 22 -40.48 20.20 4.43
CA VAL A 22 -39.52 21.25 4.78
C VAL A 22 -39.18 21.18 6.27
N CYS A 23 -40.17 20.98 7.15
CA CYS A 23 -39.95 20.81 8.58
C CYS A 23 -39.13 19.53 8.91
N VAL A 24 -39.37 18.42 8.22
CA VAL A 24 -38.61 17.18 8.40
C VAL A 24 -37.15 17.36 7.94
N LYS A 25 -36.92 18.00 6.79
CA LYS A 25 -35.55 18.32 6.33
C LYS A 25 -34.83 19.27 7.29
N ALA A 26 -35.50 20.31 7.75
CA ALA A 26 -34.93 21.26 8.72
C ALA A 26 -34.64 20.57 10.06
N SER A 27 -35.47 19.61 10.49
CA SER A 27 -35.20 18.82 11.68
C SER A 27 -34.03 17.86 11.49
N ALA A 28 -33.87 17.25 10.31
CA ALA A 28 -32.74 16.39 10.00
C ALA A 28 -31.42 17.18 9.96
N GLU A 29 -31.39 18.34 9.30
CA GLU A 29 -30.25 19.26 9.30
C GLU A 29 -29.93 19.78 10.71
N LYS A 30 -30.94 20.12 11.51
CA LYS A 30 -30.74 20.53 12.91
C LYS A 30 -30.17 19.39 13.77
N THR A 31 -30.53 18.15 13.47
CA THR A 31 -29.98 16.97 14.16
C THR A 31 -28.51 16.74 13.78
N GLU A 32 -28.18 16.90 12.50
CA GLU A 32 -26.80 16.79 11.99
C GLU A 32 -25.91 17.96 12.46
N LEU A 33 -26.48 19.17 12.56
CA LEU A 33 -25.81 20.34 13.12
C LEU A 33 -25.58 20.17 14.61
N ASN A 34 -26.55 19.64 15.36
CA ASN A 34 -26.40 19.34 16.78
C ASN A 34 -25.40 18.22 17.04
N SER A 35 -25.30 17.20 16.17
CA SER A 35 -24.27 16.17 16.29
C SER A 35 -22.88 16.75 16.01
N ARG A 36 -22.73 17.64 15.01
CA ARG A 36 -21.48 18.36 14.75
C ARG A 36 -21.11 19.31 15.90
N PHE A 37 -22.06 20.05 16.46
CA PHE A 37 -21.84 20.89 17.65
C PHE A 37 -21.50 20.06 18.89
N SER A 38 -22.04 18.84 19.04
CA SER A 38 -21.68 17.94 20.12
C SER A 38 -20.27 17.35 19.95
N GLU A 39 -19.85 17.07 18.71
CA GLU A 39 -18.48 16.68 18.39
C GLU A 39 -17.50 17.84 18.56
N GLU A 40 -17.84 19.07 18.15
CA GLU A 40 -17.03 20.27 18.39
C GLU A 40 -16.91 20.60 19.89
N ASN A 41 -17.98 20.46 20.67
CA ASN A 41 -17.93 20.64 22.11
C ASN A 41 -17.15 19.52 22.83
N LYS A 42 -17.16 18.28 22.31
CA LYS A 42 -16.26 17.21 22.79
C LYS A 42 -14.80 17.49 22.42
N LEU A 43 -14.54 18.07 21.24
CA LEU A 43 -13.21 18.50 20.82
C LEU A 43 -12.70 19.71 21.63
N GLN A 44 -13.58 20.63 22.02
CA GLN A 44 -13.25 21.76 22.91
C GLN A 44 -13.10 21.33 24.36
N GLY A 45 -13.87 20.36 24.84
CA GLY A 45 -13.72 19.78 26.19
C GLY A 45 -12.37 19.07 26.40
N LEU A 46 -11.74 18.60 25.32
CA LEU A 46 -10.38 18.04 25.32
C LEU A 46 -9.27 19.10 25.20
N LYS A 47 -9.60 20.36 24.91
CA LYS A 47 -8.64 21.47 24.79
C LYS A 47 -8.35 22.22 26.12
N ASN A 48 -9.07 21.92 27.20
CA ASN A 48 -8.86 22.56 28.50
C ASN A 48 -7.95 21.76 29.45
N SER A 49 -6.80 21.29 28.96
CA SER A 49 -5.64 21.05 29.81
C SER A 49 -4.43 21.74 29.20
N SER A 50 -4.16 22.94 29.71
CA SER A 50 -2.89 23.70 29.69
C SER A 50 -1.85 23.28 28.63
N MET A 51 -1.78 24.03 27.53
CA MET A 51 -0.53 24.48 26.88
C MET A 51 -0.90 25.26 25.61
N GLU A 52 -1.30 26.53 25.79
CA GLU A 52 -1.40 27.52 24.72
C GLU A 52 -0.56 28.73 25.12
N GLU A 53 0.75 28.64 24.86
CA GLU A 53 1.66 29.78 24.69
C GLU A 53 2.95 29.22 24.03
N GLY A 54 3.12 29.46 22.72
CA GLY A 54 4.28 29.04 21.94
C GLY A 54 3.94 28.38 20.59
N LEU A 55 3.33 29.12 19.66
CA LEU A 55 3.11 28.69 18.28
C LEU A 55 4.28 29.16 17.38
N GLU A 56 5.35 28.37 17.36
CA GLU A 56 6.31 28.29 16.25
C GLU A 56 6.46 26.81 15.86
N ASP A 57 6.24 26.51 14.57
CA ASP A 57 6.55 25.26 13.85
C ASP A 57 6.72 23.96 14.68
N VAL A 58 5.61 23.40 15.19
CA VAL A 58 5.60 21.98 15.57
C VAL A 58 5.56 21.16 14.30
N GLN A 59 6.74 20.80 13.79
CA GLN A 59 6.93 19.82 12.74
C GLN A 59 6.32 18.49 13.21
N TRP A 60 5.16 18.11 12.66
CA TRP A 60 4.53 16.81 12.93
C TRP A 60 5.38 15.70 12.29
N ILE A 61 6.48 15.33 12.94
CA ILE A 61 7.36 14.24 12.52
C ILE A 61 6.74 12.93 13.00
N ASN A 62 6.38 12.05 12.07
CA ASN A 62 6.14 10.66 12.42
C ASN A 62 7.49 10.03 12.83
N GLU A 63 7.57 9.50 14.06
CA GLU A 63 8.80 8.92 14.64
C GLU A 63 9.42 7.81 13.78
N HIS A 64 8.65 7.22 12.86
CA HIS A 64 9.13 6.19 11.94
C HIS A 64 9.58 6.70 10.58
N SER A 65 9.34 7.98 10.27
CA SER A 65 9.94 8.62 9.10
C SER A 65 11.40 8.95 9.39
N VAL A 66 12.24 8.76 8.39
CA VAL A 66 13.68 9.05 8.52
C VAL A 66 13.89 10.52 8.13
N ASP A 67 14.60 11.29 8.95
CA ASP A 67 14.84 12.72 8.72
C ASP A 67 15.49 13.01 7.37
N ASN A 68 16.43 12.15 6.98
CA ASN A 68 17.08 12.17 5.67
C ASN A 68 16.76 10.86 4.92
N PRO A 69 15.68 10.80 4.12
CA PRO A 69 15.32 9.59 3.39
C PRO A 69 16.46 9.04 2.50
N GLU A 70 17.36 9.91 2.04
CA GLU A 70 18.58 9.56 1.31
C GLU A 70 19.63 8.84 2.17
N GLU A 71 19.70 9.03 3.49
CA GLU A 71 20.71 8.38 4.34
C GLU A 71 20.53 6.86 4.45
N ILE A 72 19.28 6.38 4.29
CA ILE A 72 18.94 4.95 4.24
C ILE A 72 19.76 4.17 3.21
N ALA A 73 20.23 4.86 2.19
CA ALA A 73 21.12 4.35 1.18
C ALA A 73 22.44 3.79 1.64
N SER A 74 23.11 4.54 2.50
CA SER A 74 24.44 4.21 2.97
C SER A 74 24.41 2.95 3.83
N MET A 75 23.32 2.77 4.60
CA MET A 75 23.07 1.58 5.41
C MET A 75 22.81 0.34 4.56
N VAL A 76 22.12 0.50 3.41
CA VAL A 76 21.86 -0.62 2.50
C VAL A 76 23.10 -1.00 1.70
N ASP A 77 23.94 -0.05 1.29
CA ASP A 77 25.21 -0.35 0.63
C ASP A 77 26.14 -1.15 1.55
N MET A 78 26.13 -0.88 2.87
CA MET A 78 26.75 -1.74 3.88
C MET A 78 26.10 -3.13 3.99
N SER A 79 24.77 -3.23 3.93
CA SER A 79 24.09 -4.54 3.96
C SER A 79 24.37 -5.38 2.71
N ILE A 80 24.47 -4.74 1.53
CA ILE A 80 24.86 -5.36 0.26
C ILE A 80 26.34 -5.77 0.35
N ARG A 81 27.25 -4.92 0.86
CA ARG A 81 28.64 -5.30 1.10
C ARG A 81 28.76 -6.46 2.09
N ASN A 82 28.00 -6.47 3.19
CA ASN A 82 27.95 -7.59 4.13
C ASN A 82 27.37 -8.85 3.50
N SER A 83 26.36 -8.74 2.63
CA SER A 83 25.86 -9.87 1.83
C SER A 83 26.90 -10.36 0.83
N THR A 84 27.75 -9.47 0.31
CA THR A 84 28.85 -9.77 -0.61
C THR A 84 30.05 -10.40 0.11
N GLU A 85 30.34 -9.99 1.34
CA GLU A 85 31.30 -10.66 2.22
C GLU A 85 30.76 -12.04 2.67
N ARG A 86 29.44 -12.18 2.91
CA ARG A 86 28.79 -13.50 3.07
C ARG A 86 28.86 -14.34 1.78
N ARG A 87 28.76 -13.74 0.59
CA ARG A 87 29.02 -14.41 -0.72
C ARG A 87 30.46 -14.93 -0.80
N LYS A 88 31.46 -14.17 -0.33
CA LYS A 88 32.86 -14.64 -0.25
C LYS A 88 33.07 -15.77 0.77
N LEU A 89 32.23 -15.85 1.80
CA LEU A 89 32.23 -16.92 2.80
C LEU A 89 31.37 -18.14 2.40
N GLY A 90 30.82 -18.18 1.17
CA GLY A 90 30.00 -19.30 0.68
C GLY A 90 28.62 -19.43 1.35
N TYR A 91 28.14 -18.38 2.02
CA TYR A 91 26.89 -18.39 2.77
C TYR A 91 25.71 -17.97 1.88
N PHE A 92 24.82 -18.92 1.58
CA PHE A 92 23.46 -18.79 1.01
C PHE A 92 23.19 -17.52 0.17
N SER A 93 23.81 -17.39 -1.01
CA SER A 93 23.37 -16.39 -1.99
C SER A 93 22.88 -17.10 -3.24
N CYS A 94 21.65 -16.82 -3.67
CA CYS A 94 21.07 -17.40 -4.88
C CYS A 94 21.83 -16.98 -6.15
N GLY A 95 22.61 -15.90 -6.07
CA GLY A 95 23.35 -15.33 -7.19
C GLY A 95 22.42 -14.76 -8.27
N THR A 96 21.15 -14.51 -7.95
CA THR A 96 20.19 -13.95 -8.93
C THR A 96 20.48 -12.48 -9.19
N GLY A 97 21.09 -11.78 -8.22
CA GLY A 97 21.33 -10.34 -8.28
C GLY A 97 20.24 -9.52 -7.60
N ASN A 98 19.13 -10.15 -7.23
CA ASN A 98 18.08 -9.58 -6.38
C ASN A 98 18.43 -9.82 -4.90
N PRO A 99 18.79 -8.77 -4.13
CA PRO A 99 19.26 -8.92 -2.75
C PRO A 99 18.20 -9.44 -1.78
N VAL A 100 16.91 -9.24 -2.06
CA VAL A 100 15.82 -9.76 -1.22
C VAL A 100 15.77 -11.28 -1.35
N ASP A 101 15.67 -11.77 -2.59
CA ASP A 101 15.64 -13.20 -2.88
C ASP A 101 16.95 -13.88 -2.47
N ASP A 102 18.09 -13.27 -2.82
CA ASP A 102 19.42 -13.77 -2.49
C ASP A 102 19.62 -13.99 -0.98
N CYS A 103 18.86 -13.30 -0.12
CA CYS A 103 18.98 -13.40 1.33
C CYS A 103 18.32 -14.65 1.94
N TRP A 104 17.31 -15.24 1.29
CA TRP A 104 16.56 -16.37 1.87
C TRP A 104 16.23 -17.51 0.90
N ARG A 105 16.08 -17.22 -0.39
CA ARG A 105 15.40 -18.10 -1.34
C ARG A 105 16.18 -19.38 -1.66
N CYS A 106 17.52 -19.29 -1.68
CA CYS A 106 18.41 -20.44 -1.91
C CYS A 106 18.52 -21.39 -0.72
N ASP A 107 17.96 -21.04 0.42
CA ASP A 107 17.91 -21.95 1.55
C ASP A 107 16.93 -23.11 1.26
N ARG A 108 17.44 -24.29 0.91
CA ARG A 108 16.63 -25.51 0.75
C ARG A 108 15.80 -25.87 1.99
N HIS A 109 16.18 -25.35 3.15
CA HIS A 109 15.50 -25.52 4.44
C HIS A 109 14.72 -24.27 4.86
N TRP A 110 14.36 -23.38 3.92
CA TRP A 110 13.53 -22.19 4.16
C TRP A 110 12.26 -22.55 4.96
N TYR A 111 11.70 -23.74 4.74
CA TYR A 111 10.49 -24.21 5.42
C TYR A 111 10.69 -24.46 6.93
N LEU A 112 11.92 -24.75 7.38
CA LEU A 112 12.30 -24.84 8.80
C LEU A 112 12.64 -23.47 9.38
N ARG A 113 13.06 -22.53 8.51
CA ARG A 113 13.56 -21.20 8.87
C ARG A 113 12.73 -20.07 8.26
N ARG A 114 11.40 -20.25 8.14
CA ARG A 114 10.51 -19.33 7.41
C ARG A 114 10.68 -17.88 7.83
N LYS A 115 10.84 -17.68 9.14
CA LYS A 115 11.00 -16.38 9.80
C LYS A 115 12.27 -15.63 9.41
N ASN A 116 13.28 -16.30 8.84
CA ASN A 116 14.48 -15.63 8.33
C ASN A 116 14.16 -14.61 7.23
N LEU A 117 13.05 -14.80 6.51
CA LEU A 117 12.54 -13.84 5.53
C LEU A 117 12.46 -12.42 6.11
N ALA A 118 12.02 -12.27 7.37
CA ALA A 118 11.85 -10.95 8.00
C ALA A 118 13.17 -10.17 8.21
N ASN A 119 14.33 -10.80 7.99
CA ASN A 119 15.63 -10.13 8.02
C ASN A 119 16.12 -9.71 6.62
N CYS A 120 15.34 -9.98 5.58
CA CYS A 120 15.69 -9.73 4.18
C CYS A 120 14.98 -8.50 3.59
N GLY A 121 14.21 -7.78 4.40
CA GLY A 121 13.58 -6.53 4.00
C GLY A 121 14.62 -5.48 3.60
N ILE A 122 14.24 -4.63 2.65
CA ILE A 122 15.09 -3.57 2.08
C ILE A 122 14.36 -2.24 2.05
N GLY A 123 15.07 -1.14 1.73
CA GLY A 123 14.46 0.17 1.55
C GLY A 123 13.88 0.76 2.84
N PHE A 124 12.81 1.54 2.70
CA PHE A 124 12.15 2.19 3.83
C PHE A 124 11.43 1.21 4.76
N GLY A 125 10.84 0.14 4.21
CA GLY A 125 10.17 -0.92 4.97
C GLY A 125 11.10 -2.01 5.52
N ARG A 126 12.44 -1.88 5.43
CA ARG A 126 13.40 -2.92 5.86
C ARG A 126 13.26 -3.37 7.31
N ASN A 127 12.73 -2.51 8.17
CA ASN A 127 12.53 -2.78 9.59
C ASN A 127 11.18 -3.46 9.91
N ALA A 128 10.36 -3.77 8.89
CA ALA A 128 9.14 -4.53 9.08
C ALA A 128 9.46 -5.97 9.52
N ILE A 129 9.39 -6.23 10.83
CA ILE A 129 9.68 -7.57 11.37
C ILE A 129 8.49 -8.53 11.30
N GLY A 130 7.29 -8.02 11.01
CA GLY A 130 6.07 -8.82 10.95
C GLY A 130 5.82 -9.59 12.26
N GLY A 131 5.47 -10.87 12.13
CA GLY A 131 5.28 -11.79 13.24
C GLY A 131 6.51 -12.63 13.61
N ARG A 132 7.73 -12.21 13.23
CA ARG A 132 8.98 -12.98 13.40
C ARG A 132 9.13 -13.54 14.82
N ASP A 133 8.89 -12.71 15.82
CA ASP A 133 9.14 -13.03 17.23
C ASP A 133 7.91 -13.72 17.90
N GLY A 134 6.88 -14.01 17.10
CA GLY A 134 5.64 -14.65 17.53
C GLY A 134 5.63 -16.17 17.42
N ARG A 135 4.48 -16.80 17.67
CA ARG A 135 4.28 -18.23 17.34
C ARG A 135 3.80 -18.39 15.90
N TYR A 136 3.99 -19.59 15.34
CA TYR A 136 3.30 -19.93 14.10
C TYR A 136 1.80 -20.07 14.37
N TYR A 137 0.99 -19.56 13.43
CA TYR A 137 -0.44 -19.83 13.35
C TYR A 137 -0.72 -20.52 12.02
N VAL A 138 -1.34 -21.69 12.06
CA VAL A 138 -1.66 -22.44 10.83
C VAL A 138 -3.13 -22.25 10.50
N VAL A 139 -3.41 -21.58 9.39
CA VAL A 139 -4.75 -21.48 8.82
C VAL A 139 -5.13 -22.85 8.26
N THR A 140 -6.25 -23.38 8.75
CA THR A 140 -6.79 -24.69 8.38
C THR A 140 -8.17 -24.59 7.72
N ASP A 141 -8.86 -23.47 7.95
CA ASP A 141 -10.22 -23.19 7.50
C ASP A 141 -10.21 -21.91 6.63
N PRO A 142 -10.57 -21.99 5.34
CA PRO A 142 -10.60 -20.82 4.45
C PRO A 142 -11.87 -19.97 4.59
N ARG A 143 -12.83 -20.36 5.44
CA ARG A 143 -14.10 -19.64 5.60
C ARG A 143 -13.94 -18.33 6.36
N ASP A 144 -14.84 -17.40 6.08
CA ASP A 144 -14.98 -16.11 6.76
C ASP A 144 -16.45 -15.84 7.08
N ASP A 145 -17.09 -16.77 7.77
CA ASP A 145 -18.56 -16.77 7.94
C ASP A 145 -19.07 -15.62 8.81
N ASP A 146 -18.30 -15.22 9.82
CA ASP A 146 -18.65 -14.19 10.80
C ASP A 146 -17.46 -13.21 10.98
N PRO A 147 -17.54 -12.00 10.43
CA PRO A 147 -16.51 -10.96 10.58
C PRO A 147 -16.34 -10.45 12.03
N VAL A 148 -17.31 -10.69 12.91
CA VAL A 148 -17.27 -10.31 14.32
C VAL A 148 -16.77 -11.46 15.18
N ASN A 149 -17.11 -12.71 14.92
CA ASN A 149 -16.68 -13.85 15.74
C ASN A 149 -15.93 -14.90 14.91
N PRO A 150 -14.71 -14.59 14.44
CA PRO A 150 -13.95 -15.51 13.62
C PRO A 150 -13.52 -16.75 14.41
N LYS A 151 -13.67 -17.92 13.81
CA LYS A 151 -13.31 -19.20 14.45
C LYS A 151 -11.79 -19.40 14.47
N PRO A 152 -11.20 -19.96 15.54
CA PRO A 152 -9.83 -20.46 15.50
C PRO A 152 -9.61 -21.41 14.32
N GLY A 153 -8.46 -21.29 13.64
CA GLY A 153 -8.15 -21.95 12.38
C GLY A 153 -8.39 -21.10 11.14
N THR A 154 -9.11 -19.97 11.23
CA THR A 154 -9.35 -19.04 10.11
C THR A 154 -8.28 -17.95 10.03
N LEU A 155 -8.11 -17.36 8.84
CA LEU A 155 -7.22 -16.22 8.64
C LEU A 155 -7.64 -15.01 9.47
N ARG A 156 -8.95 -14.68 9.50
CA ARG A 156 -9.47 -13.55 10.30
C ARG A 156 -9.14 -13.69 11.77
N HIS A 157 -9.33 -14.88 12.35
CA HIS A 157 -8.96 -15.09 13.75
C HIS A 157 -7.46 -14.87 13.96
N ALA A 158 -6.60 -15.31 13.03
CA ALA A 158 -5.16 -15.18 13.15
C ALA A 158 -4.70 -13.72 13.18
N VAL A 159 -5.17 -12.90 12.23
CA VAL A 159 -4.64 -11.55 12.03
C VAL A 159 -5.05 -10.56 13.11
N ILE A 160 -6.15 -10.80 13.82
CA ILE A 160 -6.63 -9.89 14.87
C ILE A 160 -5.94 -10.09 16.23
N GLN A 161 -5.18 -11.18 16.43
CA GLN A 161 -4.60 -11.50 17.75
C GLN A 161 -3.64 -10.41 18.23
N ASP A 162 -3.59 -10.13 19.54
CA ASP A 162 -2.69 -9.08 20.07
C ASP A 162 -1.21 -9.47 20.00
N ARG A 163 -0.92 -10.77 20.17
CA ARG A 163 0.44 -11.29 20.09
C ARG A 163 0.98 -11.29 18.65
N PRO A 164 2.30 -11.18 18.47
CA PRO A 164 2.93 -11.41 17.16
C PRO A 164 2.61 -12.81 16.64
N LEU A 165 2.32 -12.94 15.34
CA LEU A 165 2.04 -14.23 14.71
C LEU A 165 2.62 -14.34 13.29
N TRP A 166 3.29 -15.46 13.05
CA TRP A 166 3.70 -15.87 11.71
C TRP A 166 2.66 -16.84 11.15
N ILE A 167 1.80 -16.32 10.26
CA ILE A 167 0.61 -17.02 9.77
C ILE A 167 0.98 -17.77 8.49
N VAL A 168 0.76 -19.09 8.50
CA VAL A 168 1.00 -20.00 7.37
C VAL A 168 -0.26 -20.77 7.05
N PHE A 169 -0.29 -21.43 5.89
CA PHE A 169 -1.46 -22.15 5.40
C PHE A 169 -1.20 -23.65 5.36
N LYS A 170 -2.17 -24.45 5.82
CA LYS A 170 -2.04 -25.91 5.88
C LYS A 170 -2.01 -26.56 4.49
N ARG A 171 -2.68 -25.93 3.52
CA ARG A 171 -2.91 -26.40 2.15
C ARG A 171 -3.28 -25.21 1.28
N ASP A 172 -3.41 -25.46 -0.02
CA ASP A 172 -3.95 -24.50 -0.97
C ASP A 172 -5.37 -24.08 -0.56
N MET A 173 -5.65 -22.77 -0.67
CA MET A 173 -6.90 -22.18 -0.20
C MET A 173 -7.32 -21.00 -1.07
N VAL A 174 -8.61 -20.92 -1.33
CA VAL A 174 -9.27 -19.69 -1.81
C VAL A 174 -10.10 -19.14 -0.67
N ILE A 175 -9.74 -17.97 -0.16
CA ILE A 175 -10.35 -17.30 0.97
C ILE A 175 -11.19 -16.16 0.41
N ARG A 176 -12.52 -16.29 0.53
CA ARG A 176 -13.47 -15.24 0.19
C ARG A 176 -13.90 -14.53 1.47
N LEU A 177 -13.32 -13.36 1.72
CA LEU A 177 -13.65 -12.55 2.88
C LEU A 177 -15.03 -11.88 2.69
N LYS A 178 -15.86 -11.89 3.74
CA LYS A 178 -17.17 -11.23 3.71
C LYS A 178 -17.07 -9.72 3.90
N GLN A 179 -16.06 -9.28 4.64
CA GLN A 179 -15.80 -7.88 4.99
C GLN A 179 -14.28 -7.67 5.04
N GLU A 180 -13.83 -6.42 5.04
CA GLU A 180 -12.40 -6.08 5.12
C GLU A 180 -11.67 -6.91 6.19
N LEU A 181 -10.51 -7.47 5.84
CA LEU A 181 -9.64 -8.18 6.78
C LEU A 181 -8.76 -7.17 7.52
N ILE A 182 -9.36 -6.56 8.55
CA ILE A 182 -8.65 -5.68 9.47
C ILE A 182 -7.73 -6.52 10.35
N MET A 183 -6.48 -6.10 10.50
CA MET A 183 -5.46 -6.82 11.26
C MET A 183 -4.80 -5.96 12.34
N ASN A 184 -4.24 -6.64 13.35
CA ASN A 184 -3.45 -6.04 14.41
C ASN A 184 -1.96 -6.01 14.03
N SER A 185 -1.14 -5.25 14.75
CA SER A 185 0.31 -5.13 14.54
C SER A 185 1.05 -6.47 14.66
N PHE A 186 2.27 -6.54 14.14
CA PHE A 186 3.18 -7.70 14.26
C PHE A 186 2.63 -8.99 13.64
N LYS A 187 2.20 -8.90 12.38
CA LYS A 187 1.67 -10.05 11.63
C LYS A 187 2.50 -10.30 10.39
N THR A 188 2.73 -11.57 10.10
CA THR A 188 3.20 -12.01 8.80
C THR A 188 2.17 -12.95 8.20
N ILE A 189 1.68 -12.66 7.00
CA ILE A 189 0.96 -13.62 6.17
C ILE A 189 1.98 -14.21 5.20
N ASP A 190 2.28 -15.51 5.32
CA ASP A 190 3.28 -16.23 4.54
C ASP A 190 2.64 -17.38 3.76
N GLY A 191 2.40 -17.14 2.47
CA GLY A 191 1.81 -18.11 1.55
C GLY A 191 2.75 -19.22 1.10
N ARG A 192 4.07 -19.13 1.33
CA ARG A 192 5.04 -20.10 0.79
C ARG A 192 4.68 -21.54 1.17
N GLY A 193 4.65 -22.43 0.18
CA GLY A 193 4.31 -23.84 0.37
C GLY A 193 2.82 -24.17 0.26
N ALA A 194 1.99 -23.18 -0.06
CA ALA A 194 0.59 -23.36 -0.43
C ALA A 194 0.21 -22.34 -1.52
N ASN A 195 -0.72 -22.68 -2.40
CA ASN A 195 -1.32 -21.72 -3.30
C ASN A 195 -2.51 -21.03 -2.61
N VAL A 196 -2.32 -19.77 -2.21
CA VAL A 196 -3.28 -19.04 -1.39
C VAL A 196 -3.82 -17.84 -2.15
N HIS A 197 -5.13 -17.82 -2.34
CA HIS A 197 -5.86 -16.73 -2.98
C HIS A 197 -6.75 -16.04 -1.95
N ILE A 198 -6.67 -14.71 -1.85
CA ILE A 198 -7.69 -13.87 -1.23
C ILE A 198 -8.45 -13.20 -2.38
N ALA A 199 -9.69 -13.62 -2.59
CA ALA A 199 -10.40 -13.24 -3.81
C ALA A 199 -11.93 -13.28 -3.72
N ASN A 200 -12.57 -12.62 -4.69
CA ASN A 200 -14.03 -12.64 -4.93
C ASN A 200 -14.88 -12.08 -3.78
N GLY A 201 -14.30 -11.23 -2.94
CA GLY A 201 -14.93 -10.64 -1.77
C GLY A 201 -14.14 -9.44 -1.30
N ALA A 202 -14.21 -9.14 -0.01
CA ALA A 202 -13.33 -8.12 0.57
C ALA A 202 -11.87 -8.57 0.55
N CYS A 203 -10.95 -7.64 0.83
CA CYS A 203 -9.51 -7.90 0.88
C CYS A 203 -8.87 -7.26 2.13
N ILE A 204 -7.60 -6.86 2.07
CA ILE A 204 -6.77 -6.59 3.25
C ILE A 204 -6.82 -5.11 3.64
N THR A 205 -7.00 -4.83 4.93
CA THR A 205 -6.94 -3.47 5.49
C THR A 205 -5.97 -3.41 6.67
N ILE A 206 -4.88 -2.67 6.48
CA ILE A 206 -3.81 -2.42 7.45
C ILE A 206 -3.99 -1.00 7.98
N GLN A 207 -4.73 -0.86 9.07
CA GLN A 207 -5.15 0.45 9.59
C GLN A 207 -4.59 0.71 10.99
N TYR A 208 -3.84 1.80 11.15
CA TYR A 208 -3.26 2.29 12.40
C TYR A 208 -2.45 1.24 13.17
N VAL A 209 -1.72 0.41 12.43
CA VAL A 209 -0.89 -0.67 12.97
C VAL A 209 0.52 -0.61 12.40
N THR A 210 1.42 -1.40 12.98
CA THR A 210 2.81 -1.43 12.57
C THR A 210 3.34 -2.85 12.42
N ASN A 211 4.45 -3.01 11.69
CA ASN A 211 5.18 -4.26 11.55
C ASN A 211 4.33 -5.36 10.91
N ILE A 212 4.00 -5.18 9.64
CA ILE A 212 3.23 -6.14 8.85
C ILE A 212 4.06 -6.61 7.65
N ILE A 213 4.06 -7.93 7.42
CA ILE A 213 4.59 -8.54 6.21
C ILE A 213 3.47 -9.29 5.50
N ILE A 214 3.21 -8.98 4.23
CA ILE A 214 2.31 -9.73 3.36
C ILE A 214 3.15 -10.38 2.27
N HIS A 215 3.26 -11.70 2.28
CA HIS A 215 4.20 -12.41 1.43
C HIS A 215 3.64 -13.68 0.78
N GLY A 216 3.86 -13.81 -0.53
CA GLY A 216 3.68 -15.08 -1.24
C GLY A 216 2.22 -15.45 -1.51
N ILE A 217 1.30 -14.47 -1.64
CA ILE A 217 -0.13 -14.76 -1.87
C ILE A 217 -0.68 -14.09 -3.13
N HIS A 218 -1.78 -14.65 -3.65
CA HIS A 218 -2.55 -14.07 -4.74
C HIS A 218 -3.70 -13.22 -4.17
N ILE A 219 -3.84 -11.97 -4.63
CA ILE A 219 -4.89 -11.04 -4.20
C ILE A 219 -5.57 -10.50 -5.44
N HIS A 220 -6.82 -10.88 -5.68
CA HIS A 220 -7.50 -10.49 -6.91
C HIS A 220 -9.01 -10.52 -6.80
N ASP A 221 -9.71 -9.89 -7.74
CA ASP A 221 -11.18 -9.83 -7.77
C ASP A 221 -11.78 -9.29 -6.46
N CYS A 222 -11.07 -8.38 -5.78
CA CYS A 222 -11.57 -7.70 -4.59
C CYS A 222 -12.81 -6.87 -4.95
N LYS A 223 -13.79 -6.84 -4.05
CA LYS A 223 -15.10 -6.21 -4.25
C LYS A 223 -15.39 -5.20 -3.13
N PRO A 224 -16.18 -4.16 -3.40
CA PRO A 224 -16.67 -3.28 -2.36
C PRO A 224 -17.51 -4.06 -1.34
N THR A 225 -17.18 -3.92 -0.06
CA THR A 225 -17.90 -4.53 1.06
C THR A 225 -17.96 -3.56 2.21
N GLY A 226 -18.99 -3.62 3.04
CA GLY A 226 -19.08 -2.78 4.22
C GLY A 226 -20.47 -2.84 4.83
N ASN A 227 -20.81 -1.78 5.55
CA ASN A 227 -22.05 -1.62 6.30
C ASN A 227 -22.28 -2.81 7.25
N ALA A 228 -21.22 -3.14 7.98
CA ALA A 228 -21.19 -4.29 8.87
C ALA A 228 -20.29 -4.04 10.08
N MET A 229 -20.56 -4.78 11.15
CA MET A 229 -19.63 -4.86 12.27
C MET A 229 -18.44 -5.74 11.88
N VAL A 230 -17.23 -5.27 12.14
CA VAL A 230 -15.99 -6.00 11.83
C VAL A 230 -15.06 -5.97 13.04
N ARG A 231 -14.52 -7.14 13.40
CA ARG A 231 -13.54 -7.27 14.48
C ARG A 231 -12.14 -6.89 14.01
N SER A 232 -11.44 -6.06 14.81
CA SER A 232 -10.06 -5.64 14.57
C SER A 232 -9.07 -6.16 15.62
N SER A 233 -9.55 -6.52 16.82
CA SER A 233 -8.75 -7.15 17.88
C SER A 233 -9.61 -8.14 18.70
N PRO A 234 -9.03 -8.94 19.62
CA PRO A 234 -9.81 -9.83 20.46
C PRO A 234 -10.82 -9.06 21.34
N SER A 235 -10.52 -7.82 21.71
CA SER A 235 -11.34 -6.96 22.56
C SER A 235 -12.18 -5.93 21.79
N HIS A 236 -11.90 -5.68 20.50
CA HIS A 236 -12.53 -4.59 19.76
C HIS A 236 -13.12 -5.04 18.41
N TYR A 237 -14.36 -4.61 18.16
CA TYR A 237 -15.03 -4.64 16.87
C TYR A 237 -15.86 -3.36 16.72
N GLY A 238 -16.02 -2.87 15.49
CA GLY A 238 -16.70 -1.60 15.22
C GLY A 238 -17.46 -1.63 13.91
N TRP A 239 -18.33 -0.64 13.72
CA TRP A 239 -19.06 -0.47 12.47
C TRP A 239 -18.11 0.02 11.37
N ARG A 240 -18.15 -0.64 10.21
CA ARG A 240 -17.40 -0.27 9.01
C ARG A 240 -18.37 0.17 7.93
N THR A 241 -18.11 1.34 7.35
CA THR A 241 -18.79 1.82 6.15
C THR A 241 -18.33 1.03 4.93
N MET A 242 -18.85 1.37 3.75
CA MET A 242 -18.39 0.79 2.50
C MET A 242 -16.89 1.05 2.30
N ALA A 243 -16.16 -0.03 2.06
CA ALA A 243 -14.80 -0.02 1.53
C ALA A 243 -14.85 -0.13 0.01
N ASP A 244 -13.89 0.48 -0.67
CA ASP A 244 -13.88 0.63 -2.13
C ASP A 244 -13.57 -0.67 -2.88
N GLY A 245 -12.93 -1.63 -2.20
CA GLY A 245 -12.56 -2.92 -2.77
C GLY A 245 -11.13 -2.97 -3.29
N ASP A 246 -10.21 -2.27 -2.61
CA ASP A 246 -8.77 -2.37 -2.83
C ASP A 246 -8.22 -3.77 -2.53
N GLY A 247 -7.10 -4.13 -3.16
CA GLY A 247 -6.34 -5.33 -2.79
C GLY A 247 -5.73 -5.25 -1.39
N ILE A 248 -4.90 -4.24 -1.16
CA ILE A 248 -4.27 -3.95 0.13
C ILE A 248 -4.41 -2.45 0.42
N SER A 249 -5.22 -2.11 1.42
CA SER A 249 -5.36 -0.73 1.91
C SER A 249 -4.48 -0.52 3.15
N ILE A 250 -3.60 0.49 3.13
CA ILE A 250 -2.63 0.83 4.18
C ILE A 250 -2.96 2.25 4.67
N PHE A 251 -3.40 2.35 5.92
CA PHE A 251 -3.97 3.57 6.46
C PHE A 251 -3.29 3.96 7.77
N GLY A 252 -2.56 5.08 7.79
CA GLY A 252 -1.83 5.56 8.98
C GLY A 252 -0.93 4.51 9.62
N ALA A 253 -0.32 3.63 8.81
CA ALA A 253 0.46 2.49 9.27
C ALA A 253 1.96 2.66 9.00
N SER A 254 2.81 1.93 9.71
CA SER A 254 4.27 2.01 9.59
C SER A 254 4.95 0.65 9.55
N HIS A 255 6.16 0.58 8.98
CA HIS A 255 6.96 -0.64 8.90
C HIS A 255 6.19 -1.78 8.20
N ILE A 256 5.87 -1.55 6.93
CA ILE A 256 5.06 -2.46 6.11
C ILE A 256 5.92 -3.02 4.98
N TRP A 257 5.82 -4.33 4.74
CA TRP A 257 6.50 -4.98 3.63
C TRP A 257 5.53 -5.88 2.85
N VAL A 258 5.30 -5.53 1.59
CA VAL A 258 4.46 -6.28 0.65
C VAL A 258 5.39 -6.92 -0.37
N ASP A 259 5.59 -8.24 -0.27
CA ASP A 259 6.63 -8.95 -1.00
C ASP A 259 6.12 -10.20 -1.74
N HIS A 260 6.51 -10.43 -2.99
CA HIS A 260 6.15 -11.68 -3.70
C HIS A 260 4.64 -11.96 -3.72
N ASN A 261 3.81 -10.96 -3.94
CA ASN A 261 2.37 -11.16 -4.13
C ASN A 261 2.01 -10.99 -5.60
N SER A 262 0.98 -11.71 -6.05
CA SER A 262 0.40 -11.51 -7.37
C SER A 262 -0.93 -10.78 -7.23
N LEU A 263 -1.03 -9.57 -7.78
CA LEU A 263 -2.19 -8.69 -7.62
C LEU A 263 -2.86 -8.36 -8.97
N SER A 264 -4.18 -8.46 -9.04
CA SER A 264 -4.93 -8.14 -10.27
C SER A 264 -6.43 -7.90 -10.04
N ASN A 265 -7.09 -7.22 -10.98
CA ASN A 265 -8.55 -7.17 -11.11
C ASN A 265 -9.37 -6.82 -9.84
N CYS A 266 -8.83 -5.98 -8.94
CA CYS A 266 -9.61 -5.41 -7.84
C CYS A 266 -10.63 -4.38 -8.34
N ALA A 267 -11.62 -4.05 -7.51
CA ALA A 267 -12.67 -3.11 -7.88
C ALA A 267 -12.19 -1.65 -7.93
N ASP A 268 -11.30 -1.26 -7.01
CA ASP A 268 -10.68 0.07 -6.99
C ASP A 268 -9.17 -0.01 -7.22
N GLY A 269 -8.31 0.11 -6.20
CA GLY A 269 -6.85 -0.02 -6.32
C GLY A 269 -6.28 -1.42 -6.03
N LEU A 270 -5.03 -1.70 -6.42
CA LEU A 270 -4.32 -2.92 -5.94
C LEU A 270 -3.62 -2.66 -4.60
N ILE A 271 -2.89 -1.55 -4.47
CA ILE A 271 -2.24 -1.15 -3.22
C ILE A 271 -2.40 0.35 -3.01
N ASP A 272 -3.07 0.71 -1.93
CA ASP A 272 -3.31 2.10 -1.55
C ASP A 272 -2.68 2.40 -0.18
N ALA A 273 -1.79 3.40 -0.12
CA ALA A 273 -1.15 3.82 1.13
C ALA A 273 -1.42 5.30 1.37
N ILE A 274 -2.10 5.62 2.48
CA ILE A 274 -2.64 6.96 2.73
C ILE A 274 -2.52 7.36 4.21
N MET A 275 -2.90 8.59 4.53
CA MET A 275 -3.12 9.07 5.89
C MET A 275 -1.87 9.01 6.78
N GLY A 276 -0.74 9.46 6.21
CA GLY A 276 0.54 9.53 6.91
C GLY A 276 1.26 8.19 7.05
N SER A 277 0.85 7.17 6.31
CA SER A 277 1.57 5.89 6.26
C SER A 277 3.00 6.09 5.77
N THR A 278 3.97 5.37 6.35
CA THR A 278 5.40 5.54 6.03
C THR A 278 6.20 4.28 6.34
N ALA A 279 7.50 4.26 6.03
CA ALA A 279 8.37 3.09 6.19
C ALA A 279 7.79 1.85 5.48
N ILE A 280 7.51 1.99 4.18
CA ILE A 280 6.89 0.94 3.37
C ILE A 280 7.87 0.45 2.30
N THR A 281 7.92 -0.87 2.09
CA THR A 281 8.57 -1.48 0.92
C THR A 281 7.57 -2.37 0.19
N ILE A 282 7.48 -2.19 -1.13
CA ILE A 282 6.68 -3.00 -2.04
C ILE A 282 7.66 -3.65 -3.01
N SER A 283 7.92 -4.95 -2.85
CA SER A 283 8.95 -5.65 -3.62
C SER A 283 8.54 -6.97 -4.24
N ASN A 284 9.18 -7.34 -5.35
CA ASN A 284 9.00 -8.66 -5.98
C ASN A 284 7.54 -9.02 -6.31
N ASN A 285 6.62 -8.06 -6.39
CA ASN A 285 5.22 -8.34 -6.69
C ASN A 285 4.99 -8.37 -8.21
N TYR A 286 3.99 -9.14 -8.64
CA TYR A 286 3.53 -9.17 -10.01
C TYR A 286 2.14 -8.52 -10.11
N PHE A 287 2.06 -7.44 -10.87
CA PHE A 287 0.83 -6.68 -11.08
C PHE A 287 0.33 -6.90 -12.51
N THR A 288 -0.96 -7.22 -12.68
CA THR A 288 -1.57 -7.38 -14.01
C THR A 288 -3.03 -6.98 -14.03
N HIS A 289 -3.60 -6.78 -15.23
CA HIS A 289 -5.03 -6.66 -15.50
C HIS A 289 -5.75 -5.68 -14.55
N HIS A 290 -5.33 -4.43 -14.55
CA HIS A 290 -5.85 -3.45 -13.61
C HIS A 290 -5.62 -2.00 -14.05
N ASN A 291 -6.58 -1.12 -13.77
CA ASN A 291 -6.49 0.28 -14.16
C ASN A 291 -5.62 1.08 -13.17
N GLU A 292 -6.02 1.09 -11.89
CA GLU A 292 -5.50 2.01 -10.88
C GLU A 292 -4.55 1.27 -9.92
N VAL A 293 -3.34 0.96 -10.38
CA VAL A 293 -2.48 -0.03 -9.70
C VAL A 293 -2.10 0.34 -8.27
N MET A 294 -1.49 1.50 -8.05
CA MET A 294 -0.92 1.86 -6.76
C MET A 294 -1.03 3.36 -6.46
N LEU A 295 -1.77 3.71 -5.42
CA LEU A 295 -1.92 5.10 -4.94
C LEU A 295 -1.13 5.32 -3.65
N LEU A 296 -0.20 6.28 -3.68
CA LEU A 296 0.60 6.65 -2.51
C LEU A 296 0.31 8.11 -2.15
N GLY A 297 -0.55 8.28 -1.16
CA GLY A 297 -1.15 9.54 -0.73
C GLY A 297 -2.45 9.85 -1.48
N HIS A 298 -3.54 10.14 -0.77
CA HIS A 298 -4.89 10.23 -1.34
C HIS A 298 -5.31 11.64 -1.79
N SER A 299 -4.84 12.67 -1.08
CA SER A 299 -5.32 14.04 -1.25
C SER A 299 -4.19 15.05 -1.37
N ASP A 300 -4.34 15.98 -2.32
CA ASP A 300 -3.40 17.08 -2.53
C ASP A 300 -3.38 18.06 -1.33
N SER A 301 -4.45 18.11 -0.53
CA SER A 301 -4.54 18.96 0.67
C SER A 301 -4.06 18.27 1.95
N TYR A 302 -3.82 16.95 1.92
CA TYR A 302 -3.42 16.20 3.11
C TYR A 302 -1.90 16.25 3.33
N VAL A 303 -1.42 17.37 3.87
CA VAL A 303 0.02 17.66 4.00
C VAL A 303 0.79 16.73 4.94
N ARG A 304 0.11 15.95 5.79
CA ARG A 304 0.77 14.93 6.63
C ARG A 304 1.40 13.81 5.80
N ASP A 305 0.97 13.60 4.55
CA ASP A 305 1.59 12.63 3.65
C ASP A 305 3.01 13.06 3.21
N LYS A 306 3.50 14.26 3.55
CA LYS A 306 4.92 14.65 3.33
C LYS A 306 5.92 13.73 4.03
N GLN A 307 5.53 13.10 5.13
CA GLN A 307 6.36 12.14 5.88
C GLN A 307 6.39 10.74 5.25
N MET A 308 5.55 10.49 4.24
CA MET A 308 5.43 9.18 3.59
C MET A 308 6.73 8.83 2.88
N GLN A 309 7.29 7.66 3.17
CA GLN A 309 8.50 7.15 2.57
C GLN A 309 8.25 5.72 2.09
N VAL A 310 8.33 5.50 0.77
CA VAL A 310 8.02 4.20 0.15
C VAL A 310 9.10 3.80 -0.84
N THR A 311 9.53 2.54 -0.75
CA THR A 311 10.41 1.89 -1.73
C THR A 311 9.58 0.94 -2.59
N VAL A 312 9.61 1.12 -3.91
CA VAL A 312 8.99 0.25 -4.90
C VAL A 312 10.13 -0.41 -5.67
N ALA A 313 10.39 -1.70 -5.43
CA ALA A 313 11.60 -2.36 -5.93
C ALA A 313 11.36 -3.76 -6.51
N TYR A 314 12.01 -4.11 -7.62
CA TYR A 314 11.97 -5.47 -8.18
C TYR A 314 10.59 -6.00 -8.55
N ASN A 315 9.59 -5.13 -8.67
CA ASN A 315 8.26 -5.54 -9.10
C ASN A 315 8.24 -5.71 -10.63
N HIS A 316 7.34 -6.57 -11.10
CA HIS A 316 6.99 -6.66 -12.51
C HIS A 316 5.60 -6.08 -12.72
N PHE A 317 5.54 -4.97 -13.45
CA PHE A 317 4.32 -4.36 -13.96
C PHE A 317 4.00 -4.98 -15.33
N GLY A 318 3.13 -5.99 -15.28
CA GLY A 318 2.80 -6.89 -16.38
C GLY A 318 1.64 -6.41 -17.23
N GLU A 319 1.08 -7.33 -18.00
CA GLU A 319 0.03 -7.07 -18.99
C GLU A 319 -1.27 -6.49 -18.41
N GLY A 320 -2.02 -5.77 -19.25
CA GLY A 320 -3.34 -5.24 -18.90
C GLY A 320 -3.34 -4.13 -17.84
N LEU A 321 -2.18 -3.50 -17.58
CA LEU A 321 -2.08 -2.36 -16.68
C LEU A 321 -2.30 -1.04 -17.43
N ILE A 322 -3.02 -0.09 -16.82
CA ILE A 322 -3.30 1.21 -17.45
C ILE A 322 -2.40 2.32 -16.86
N GLN A 323 -2.38 2.48 -15.53
CA GLN A 323 -1.72 3.61 -14.87
C GLN A 323 -1.37 3.37 -13.38
N ARG A 324 -0.76 4.39 -12.75
CA ARG A 324 -0.46 4.49 -11.31
C ARG A 324 0.55 3.44 -10.80
N MET A 325 1.75 3.39 -11.38
CA MET A 325 2.80 2.43 -11.04
C MET A 325 4.12 3.10 -10.57
N PRO A 326 4.13 3.93 -9.51
CA PRO A 326 3.02 4.38 -8.66
C PRO A 326 2.41 5.72 -9.11
N ARG A 327 1.29 6.12 -8.48
CA ARG A 327 0.83 7.52 -8.43
C ARG A 327 1.05 8.10 -7.04
N CYS A 328 1.87 9.15 -6.95
CA CYS A 328 2.40 9.67 -5.69
C CYS A 328 1.89 11.08 -5.34
N ARG A 329 1.83 11.39 -4.03
CA ARG A 329 1.60 12.74 -3.51
C ARG A 329 2.49 13.03 -2.31
N HIS A 330 2.95 14.28 -2.20
CA HIS A 330 3.74 14.86 -1.10
C HIS A 330 5.07 14.20 -0.76
N GLY A 331 5.06 12.92 -0.36
CA GLY A 331 6.19 12.22 0.25
C GLY A 331 7.36 11.88 -0.68
N TYR A 332 8.15 10.91 -0.22
CA TYR A 332 9.37 10.46 -0.85
C TYR A 332 9.25 9.03 -1.37
N PHE A 333 9.55 8.85 -2.67
CA PHE A 333 9.33 7.60 -3.36
C PHE A 333 10.58 7.17 -4.11
N HIS A 334 11.14 6.03 -3.71
CA HIS A 334 12.24 5.41 -4.43
C HIS A 334 11.72 4.25 -5.28
N VAL A 335 11.77 4.42 -6.60
CA VAL A 335 11.30 3.45 -7.59
C VAL A 335 12.52 2.85 -8.27
N VAL A 336 12.88 1.61 -7.93
CA VAL A 336 14.18 1.05 -8.30
C VAL A 336 14.12 -0.37 -8.87
N ASN A 337 14.80 -0.60 -9.99
CA ASN A 337 14.92 -1.92 -10.63
C ASN A 337 13.60 -2.68 -10.86
N ASN A 338 12.51 -1.98 -11.16
CA ASN A 338 11.24 -2.58 -11.57
C ASN A 338 11.20 -2.79 -13.09
N ASP A 339 10.50 -3.84 -13.54
CA ASP A 339 10.27 -4.11 -14.96
C ASP A 339 8.86 -3.66 -15.36
N TYR A 340 8.80 -2.65 -16.24
CA TYR A 340 7.55 -2.12 -16.79
C TYR A 340 7.41 -2.62 -18.21
N THR A 341 6.58 -3.63 -18.38
CA THR A 341 6.34 -4.25 -19.69
C THR A 341 5.10 -3.70 -20.37
N HIS A 342 4.13 -3.21 -19.60
CA HIS A 342 2.90 -2.63 -20.14
C HIS A 342 2.42 -1.44 -19.30
N TRP A 343 1.88 -0.45 -19.99
CA TRP A 343 0.97 0.56 -19.48
C TRP A 343 0.16 1.10 -20.66
N GLU A 344 -1.03 1.61 -20.42
CA GLU A 344 -1.85 2.22 -21.48
C GLU A 344 -1.83 3.75 -21.45
N MET A 345 -1.70 4.36 -20.26
CA MET A 345 -1.72 5.81 -20.09
C MET A 345 -0.37 6.38 -19.65
N TYR A 346 0.16 5.92 -18.51
CA TYR A 346 1.48 6.30 -18.00
C TYR A 346 1.94 5.26 -16.97
N ALA A 347 3.24 5.20 -16.69
CA ALA A 347 3.76 4.35 -15.62
C ALA A 347 3.77 5.10 -14.28
N ILE A 348 4.57 6.16 -14.16
CA ILE A 348 4.80 6.89 -12.90
C ILE A 348 4.06 8.23 -12.94
N GLY A 349 3.29 8.55 -11.91
CA GLY A 349 2.55 9.81 -11.87
C GLY A 349 2.49 10.45 -10.49
N GLY A 350 1.90 11.64 -10.42
CA GLY A 350 1.70 12.30 -9.14
C GLY A 350 1.14 13.72 -9.20
N SER A 351 0.71 14.20 -8.04
CA SER A 351 0.24 15.57 -7.77
C SER A 351 0.75 16.02 -6.41
N ALA A 352 0.66 17.32 -6.11
CA ALA A 352 1.11 17.89 -4.84
C ALA A 352 2.59 17.62 -4.49
N ASN A 353 3.50 17.88 -5.43
CA ASN A 353 4.95 17.94 -5.21
C ASN A 353 5.59 16.70 -4.53
N PRO A 354 5.35 15.46 -5.01
CA PRO A 354 6.07 14.30 -4.50
C PRO A 354 7.52 14.34 -4.99
N THR A 355 8.44 13.80 -4.18
CA THR A 355 9.80 13.50 -4.62
C THR A 355 9.85 12.07 -5.14
N ILE A 356 10.19 11.91 -6.42
CA ILE A 356 10.25 10.60 -7.09
C ILE A 356 11.67 10.40 -7.61
N ASN A 357 12.32 9.36 -7.11
CA ASN A 357 13.62 8.91 -7.58
C ASN A 357 13.46 7.59 -8.35
N SER A 358 13.50 7.65 -9.68
CA SER A 358 13.51 6.48 -10.57
C SER A 358 14.95 6.06 -10.85
N GLN A 359 15.32 4.83 -10.49
CA GLN A 359 16.69 4.34 -10.71
C GLN A 359 16.76 2.91 -11.24
N GLY A 360 17.52 2.71 -12.32
CA GLY A 360 17.81 1.40 -12.87
C GLY A 360 16.58 0.58 -13.27
N ASN A 361 15.42 1.20 -13.50
CA ASN A 361 14.21 0.53 -13.97
C ASN A 361 14.31 0.21 -15.47
N ARG A 362 13.45 -0.69 -15.95
CA ARG A 362 13.30 -0.98 -17.37
C ARG A 362 11.89 -0.62 -17.82
N TYR A 363 11.78 0.26 -18.82
CA TYR A 363 10.53 0.76 -19.37
C TYR A 363 10.37 0.35 -20.83
N LEU A 364 9.50 -0.61 -21.10
CA LEU A 364 9.08 -0.97 -22.45
C LEU A 364 7.78 -0.26 -22.79
N ALA A 365 7.88 0.84 -23.55
CA ALA A 365 6.69 1.60 -23.93
C ALA A 365 5.72 0.77 -24.78
N PRO A 366 4.39 0.99 -24.63
CA PRO A 366 3.39 0.40 -25.51
C PRO A 366 3.55 0.92 -26.94
N PHE A 367 2.95 0.25 -27.93
CA PHE A 367 2.99 0.71 -29.32
C PHE A 367 2.28 2.06 -29.54
N ASN A 368 1.33 2.41 -28.67
CA ASN A 368 0.65 3.69 -28.73
C ASN A 368 1.64 4.86 -28.64
N ARG A 369 1.72 5.67 -29.70
CA ARG A 369 2.61 6.83 -29.81
C ARG A 369 2.32 7.93 -28.78
N PHE A 370 1.13 7.95 -28.18
CA PHE A 370 0.73 8.94 -27.18
C PHE A 370 1.02 8.51 -25.74
N ALA A 371 1.48 7.27 -25.54
CA ALA A 371 1.79 6.70 -24.23
C ALA A 371 3.29 6.39 -24.07
N LYS A 372 4.15 7.15 -24.76
CA LYS A 372 5.62 6.98 -24.69
C LYS A 372 6.24 7.62 -23.46
N GLU A 373 5.61 8.66 -22.94
CA GLU A 373 6.09 9.30 -21.72
C GLU A 373 5.78 8.41 -20.51
N VAL A 374 6.83 7.99 -19.79
CA VAL A 374 6.72 7.21 -18.55
C VAL A 374 6.00 8.02 -17.47
N THR A 375 6.22 9.34 -17.46
CA THR A 375 5.80 10.24 -16.39
C THR A 375 4.50 10.99 -16.67
N LYS A 376 3.62 11.12 -15.66
CA LYS A 376 2.43 11.98 -15.73
C LYS A 376 2.28 12.88 -14.50
N ARG A 377 2.46 14.19 -14.68
CA ARG A 377 2.07 15.18 -13.67
C ARG A 377 0.58 15.46 -13.77
N VAL A 378 -0.14 15.30 -12.66
CA VAL A 378 -1.54 15.73 -12.53
C VAL A 378 -1.57 17.18 -12.04
N GLU A 379 -0.82 18.04 -12.73
CA GLU A 379 -0.77 19.49 -12.57
C GLU A 379 -0.54 20.08 -13.96
N ARG A 380 -1.43 20.98 -14.40
CA ARG A 380 -1.41 21.53 -15.76
C ARG A 380 -0.35 22.61 -15.92
N SER A 381 -0.07 23.36 -14.85
CA SER A 381 0.87 24.46 -14.90
C SER A 381 2.32 23.98 -14.83
N LYS A 382 3.03 24.12 -15.94
CA LYS A 382 4.46 23.80 -16.03
C LYS A 382 5.31 24.62 -15.06
N SER A 383 4.94 25.86 -14.77
CA SER A 383 5.66 26.68 -13.79
C SER A 383 5.55 26.12 -12.37
N LYS A 384 4.43 25.44 -12.03
CA LYS A 384 4.24 24.84 -10.71
C LYS A 384 5.04 23.55 -10.55
N TRP A 385 4.93 22.62 -11.49
CA TRP A 385 5.56 21.30 -11.31
C TRP A 385 7.04 21.24 -11.70
N ARG A 386 7.58 22.23 -12.43
CA ARG A 386 9.01 22.27 -12.79
C ARG A 386 9.96 22.20 -11.59
N HIS A 387 9.49 22.64 -10.42
CA HIS A 387 10.25 22.62 -9.17
C HIS A 387 10.15 21.28 -8.41
N TRP A 388 9.25 20.37 -8.84
CA TRP A 388 9.09 19.07 -8.20
C TRP A 388 10.28 18.16 -8.54
N ASN A 389 10.79 17.44 -7.55
CA ASN A 389 11.99 16.61 -7.69
C ASN A 389 11.65 15.24 -8.28
N TRP A 390 11.63 15.14 -9.61
CA TRP A 390 11.41 13.87 -10.33
C TRP A 390 12.67 13.55 -11.12
N ARG A 391 13.33 12.45 -10.74
CA ARG A 391 14.66 12.07 -11.23
C ARG A 391 14.60 10.70 -11.88
N SER A 392 15.48 10.51 -12.86
CA SER A 392 15.69 9.24 -13.57
C SER A 392 17.20 9.04 -13.72
N GLU A 393 17.71 7.91 -13.26
CA GLU A 393 19.14 7.58 -13.30
C GLU A 393 19.35 6.10 -13.64
N GLY A 394 20.12 5.81 -14.68
CA GLY A 394 20.42 4.42 -15.08
C GLY A 394 19.22 3.63 -15.62
N ASP A 395 18.06 4.27 -15.83
CA ASP A 395 16.87 3.65 -16.39
C ASP A 395 17.08 3.25 -17.87
N MET A 396 16.51 2.12 -18.27
CA MET A 396 16.49 1.66 -19.66
C MET A 396 15.14 1.98 -20.29
N PHE A 397 15.18 2.72 -21.40
CA PHE A 397 13.98 3.07 -22.17
C PHE A 397 13.95 2.32 -23.49
N LEU A 398 12.88 1.55 -23.71
CA LEU A 398 12.67 0.73 -24.90
C LEU A 398 11.42 1.19 -25.64
N ASN A 399 11.38 0.93 -26.95
CA ASN A 399 10.27 1.28 -27.82
C ASN A 399 9.87 2.78 -27.76
N GLY A 400 10.87 3.67 -27.65
CA GLY A 400 10.66 5.12 -27.60
C GLY A 400 10.12 5.65 -26.27
N ALA A 401 10.14 4.85 -25.20
CA ALA A 401 9.86 5.35 -23.86
C ALA A 401 10.80 6.51 -23.51
N TYR A 402 10.33 7.44 -22.67
CA TYR A 402 11.20 8.48 -22.09
C TYR A 402 10.63 8.98 -20.77
N PHE A 403 11.51 9.53 -19.94
CA PHE A 403 11.18 10.15 -18.67
C PHE A 403 11.43 11.65 -18.75
N THR A 404 10.47 12.48 -18.35
CA THR A 404 10.67 13.93 -18.25
C THR A 404 11.10 14.27 -16.82
N PRO A 405 12.37 14.65 -16.55
CA PRO A 405 12.81 15.04 -15.21
C PRO A 405 12.39 16.47 -14.84
N SER A 406 12.43 16.79 -13.54
CA SER A 406 12.20 18.14 -13.00
C SER A 406 12.89 18.33 -11.65
N GLY A 407 12.93 19.58 -11.17
CA GLY A 407 13.59 19.96 -9.92
C GLY A 407 15.06 20.36 -10.13
N ALA A 408 15.71 20.80 -9.06
CA ALA A 408 17.05 21.37 -9.11
C ALA A 408 18.17 20.34 -9.37
N GLY A 409 17.86 19.03 -9.29
CA GLY A 409 18.87 17.97 -9.19
C GLY A 409 19.63 18.08 -7.87
N ALA A 410 19.78 16.98 -7.12
CA ALA A 410 20.74 17.00 -6.02
C ALA A 410 22.16 16.87 -6.60
N ALA A 411 23.15 17.54 -5.99
CA ALA A 411 24.54 17.47 -6.43
C ALA A 411 25.05 16.02 -6.51
N ALA A 412 26.07 15.78 -7.34
CA ALA A 412 26.65 14.45 -7.60
C ALA A 412 27.14 13.68 -6.34
N SER A 413 27.28 14.34 -5.18
CA SER A 413 27.55 13.70 -3.88
C SER A 413 26.37 12.90 -3.32
N TYR A 414 25.14 13.21 -3.74
CA TYR A 414 23.88 12.64 -3.22
C TYR A 414 23.41 11.41 -4.01
N ALA A 415 23.91 11.20 -5.24
CA ALA A 415 23.59 10.02 -6.07
C ALA A 415 24.14 8.70 -5.49
N LYS A 416 25.16 8.77 -4.60
CA LYS A 416 25.65 7.60 -3.84
C LYS A 416 24.74 7.21 -2.67
N ALA A 417 23.78 8.06 -2.32
CA ALA A 417 22.87 7.88 -1.22
C ALA A 417 21.47 7.45 -1.74
N SER A 418 21.42 6.41 -2.58
CA SER A 418 20.18 5.68 -2.91
C SER A 418 19.88 4.52 -1.95
N SER A 419 18.66 4.47 -1.37
CA SER A 419 18.15 3.45 -0.42
C SER A 419 18.27 1.99 -0.88
N LEU A 420 18.78 1.79 -2.09
CA LEU A 420 19.41 0.60 -2.60
C LEU A 420 20.37 1.03 -3.72
N ALA A 421 21.63 0.58 -3.73
CA ALA A 421 22.45 0.80 -4.94
C ALA A 421 21.78 0.10 -6.13
N ALA A 422 21.22 0.90 -7.04
CA ALA A 422 20.48 0.40 -8.19
C ALA A 422 21.38 -0.54 -9.02
N LYS A 423 20.86 -1.72 -9.35
CA LYS A 423 21.49 -2.63 -10.32
C LYS A 423 21.36 -2.04 -11.72
N SER A 424 22.20 -2.52 -12.63
CA SER A 424 22.07 -2.18 -14.05
C SER A 424 20.67 -2.54 -14.56
N SER A 425 20.03 -1.62 -15.27
CA SER A 425 18.72 -1.82 -15.89
C SER A 425 18.71 -2.97 -16.91
N ALA A 426 19.88 -3.37 -17.43
CA ALA A 426 20.01 -4.54 -18.29
C ALA A 426 19.73 -5.88 -17.56
N LEU A 427 19.90 -5.92 -16.23
CA LEU A 427 19.63 -7.10 -15.42
C LEU A 427 18.17 -7.19 -14.95
N VAL A 428 17.38 -6.12 -15.11
CA VAL A 428 16.03 -6.00 -14.56
C VAL A 428 15.15 -7.19 -14.96
N GLY A 429 15.09 -7.53 -16.26
CA GLY A 429 14.28 -8.66 -16.72
C GLY A 429 14.65 -10.00 -16.06
N THR A 430 15.92 -10.19 -15.69
CA THR A 430 16.37 -11.41 -14.98
C THR A 430 16.04 -11.34 -13.50
N ILE A 431 16.33 -10.23 -12.82
CA ILE A 431 16.17 -10.09 -11.37
C ILE A 431 14.69 -9.97 -10.93
N THR A 432 13.79 -9.63 -11.85
CA THR A 432 12.32 -9.61 -11.62
C THR A 432 11.60 -10.80 -12.26
N SER A 433 12.32 -11.75 -12.88
CA SER A 433 11.73 -12.90 -13.59
C SER A 433 10.85 -13.82 -12.72
N ASN A 434 11.00 -13.74 -11.40
CA ASN A 434 10.22 -14.51 -10.43
C ASN A 434 9.29 -13.63 -9.58
N ALA A 435 8.98 -12.42 -10.05
CA ALA A 435 8.02 -11.57 -9.37
C ALA A 435 6.65 -12.26 -9.26
N GLY A 436 5.94 -11.99 -8.17
CA GLY A 436 4.66 -12.62 -7.83
C GLY A 436 4.78 -13.72 -6.78
N ALA A 437 3.65 -14.35 -6.49
CA ALA A 437 3.56 -15.45 -5.55
C ALA A 437 4.37 -16.67 -6.02
N LEU A 438 5.24 -17.16 -5.15
CA LEU A 438 6.18 -18.23 -5.46
C LEU A 438 5.59 -19.62 -5.20
N SER A 439 5.89 -20.56 -6.09
CA SER A 439 5.56 -21.98 -5.92
C SER A 439 6.63 -22.74 -5.11
N CYS A 440 6.84 -22.36 -3.85
CA CYS A 440 7.85 -23.01 -3.00
C CYS A 440 7.45 -24.46 -2.62
N ARG A 441 8.39 -25.40 -2.70
CA ARG A 441 8.20 -26.79 -2.22
C ARG A 441 9.16 -27.12 -1.07
N ARG A 442 8.68 -27.91 -0.11
CA ARG A 442 9.52 -28.37 1.02
C ARG A 442 10.69 -29.22 0.50
N GLY A 443 11.88 -29.00 1.05
CA GLY A 443 13.11 -29.70 0.66
C GLY A 443 13.77 -29.19 -0.63
N PHE A 444 13.16 -28.22 -1.31
CA PHE A 444 13.71 -27.56 -2.49
C PHE A 444 14.01 -26.09 -2.20
N MET A 445 14.89 -25.50 -2.99
CA MET A 445 14.95 -24.04 -3.08
C MET A 445 13.56 -23.55 -3.48
N CYS A 446 13.10 -22.49 -2.83
CA CYS A 446 12.09 -21.67 -3.45
C CYS A 446 12.77 -20.85 -4.57
#